data_AF-A0A0F9PF62-F1
#
_entry.id   AF-A0A0F9PF62-F1
#
_cell.length_a   1.000
_cell.length_b   1.000
_cell.length_c   1.000
_cell.angle_alpha   90.00
_cell.angle_beta   90.00
_cell.angle_gamma   90.00
#
_symmetry.space_group_name_H-M   'P 1'
#
loop_
_entity.id
_entity.type
_entity.pdbx_description
1 polymer ?
#
loop_
_entity_poly.entity_id
_entity_poly.type
_entity_poly.pdbx_seq_one_letter_code
_entity_poly.pdbx_strand_id
1 'polypeptide(L)'
;MVFDLERIGRHALNAAFNTREIFRMVFDVARNMPVLLNVSVRKVFFKQIYFTGIQALTTVSVIGVLIGMVIITQVTSIVGVNPLLVGKVLVWTVVRELGPLLAAIIITARSSTAIAAELGAMKANKEVDSLILMGIEPLKYLVVPRVVGTALCVLVLIFYFQAMAIGGGLLIFSAISDVSFFSQIQGIFSALGVYDVLISLLKSLA
;
A
#
# COMPACT_ATOMS: atom_id res chain seq x y z
N MET A 1 -23.77 33.28 -17.38
CA MET A 1 -22.39 32.96 -17.82
C MET A 1 -21.31 33.58 -16.90
N VAL A 2 -21.45 34.81 -16.40
CA VAL A 2 -20.48 35.41 -15.44
C VAL A 2 -20.50 34.72 -14.04
N PHE A 3 -21.67 34.29 -13.57
CA PHE A 3 -21.82 33.57 -12.29
C PHE A 3 -21.10 32.21 -12.24
N ASP A 4 -20.90 31.54 -13.38
CA ASP A 4 -20.16 30.28 -13.43
C ASP A 4 -18.65 30.51 -13.30
N LEU A 5 -18.11 31.58 -13.88
CA LEU A 5 -16.67 31.90 -13.76
C LEU A 5 -16.26 32.23 -12.32
N GLU A 6 -17.10 32.97 -11.59
CA GLU A 6 -16.79 33.32 -10.20
C GLU A 6 -16.85 32.08 -9.28
N ARG A 7 -17.81 31.19 -9.55
CA ARG A 7 -17.93 29.92 -8.84
C ARG A 7 -16.72 29.02 -9.14
N ILE A 8 -16.33 28.88 -10.40
CA ILE A 8 -15.14 28.10 -10.81
C ILE A 8 -13.87 28.71 -10.22
N GLY A 9 -13.70 30.03 -10.26
CA GLY A 9 -12.53 30.72 -9.69
C GLY A 9 -12.38 30.49 -8.19
N ARG A 10 -13.49 30.51 -7.44
CA ARG A 10 -13.48 30.24 -5.99
C ARG A 10 -13.15 28.78 -5.67
N HIS A 11 -13.64 27.83 -6.46
CA HIS A 11 -13.29 26.41 -6.30
C HIS A 11 -11.82 26.15 -6.65
N ALA A 12 -11.30 26.78 -7.71
CA ALA A 12 -9.90 26.65 -8.11
C ALA A 12 -8.95 27.22 -7.04
N LEU A 13 -9.27 28.38 -6.48
CA LEU A 13 -8.48 28.97 -5.38
C LEU A 13 -8.53 28.10 -4.12
N ASN A 14 -9.71 27.63 -3.72
CA ASN A 14 -9.84 26.74 -2.55
C ASN A 14 -9.08 25.42 -2.75
N ALA A 15 -9.12 24.84 -3.95
CA ALA A 15 -8.35 23.64 -4.28
C ALA A 15 -6.83 23.88 -4.18
N ALA A 16 -6.35 25.04 -4.65
CA ALA A 16 -4.93 25.41 -4.55
C ALA A 16 -4.48 25.58 -3.08
N PHE A 17 -5.28 26.25 -2.26
CA PHE A 17 -4.98 26.41 -0.82
C PHE A 17 -4.99 25.07 -0.08
N ASN A 18 -6.00 24.23 -0.30
CA ASN A 18 -6.08 22.90 0.33
C ASN A 18 -4.91 22.01 -0.08
N THR A 19 -4.50 22.05 -1.35
CA THR A 19 -3.33 21.29 -1.83
C THR A 19 -2.07 21.73 -1.10
N ARG A 20 -1.87 23.04 -0.93
CA ARG A 20 -0.72 23.58 -0.18
C ARG A 20 -0.71 23.13 1.28
N GLU A 21 -1.87 23.11 1.93
CA GLU A 21 -2.01 22.64 3.33
C GLU A 21 -1.65 21.16 3.46
N ILE A 22 -2.09 20.31 2.53
CA ILE A 22 -1.73 18.88 2.50
C ILE A 22 -0.21 18.71 2.34
N PHE A 23 0.41 19.43 1.41
CA PHE A 23 1.87 19.38 1.23
C PHE A 23 2.63 19.83 2.48
N ARG A 24 2.17 20.90 3.13
CA ARG A 24 2.75 21.37 4.40
C ARG A 24 2.61 20.31 5.50
N MET A 25 1.44 19.69 5.63
CA MET A 25 1.19 18.62 6.61
C MET A 25 2.13 17.43 6.39
N VAL A 26 2.32 16.98 5.15
CA VAL A 26 3.26 15.89 4.82
C VAL A 26 4.69 16.29 5.20
N PHE A 27 5.10 17.52 4.90
CA PHE A 27 6.42 18.03 5.25
C PHE A 27 6.62 18.12 6.78
N ASP A 28 5.60 18.57 7.51
CA ASP A 28 5.63 18.65 8.98
C ASP A 28 5.69 17.25 9.60
N VAL A 29 5.02 16.25 9.02
CA VAL A 29 5.13 14.86 9.46
C VAL A 29 6.55 14.32 9.27
N ALA A 30 7.15 14.55 8.09
CA ALA A 30 8.52 14.13 7.82
C ALA A 30 9.52 14.77 8.79
N ARG A 31 9.36 16.07 9.07
CA ARG A 31 10.23 16.79 10.01
C ARG A 31 10.06 16.33 11.46
N ASN A 32 8.84 16.00 11.88
CA ASN A 32 8.54 15.59 13.25
C ASN A 32 8.65 14.08 13.49
N MET A 33 9.22 13.31 12.56
CA MET A 33 9.48 11.88 12.70
C MET A 33 10.25 11.48 13.98
N PRO A 34 11.20 12.26 14.53
CA PRO A 34 11.89 11.91 15.79
C PRO A 34 10.97 11.84 17.01
N VAL A 35 9.79 12.45 16.95
CA VAL A 35 8.80 12.44 18.05
C VAL A 35 8.28 11.02 18.33
N LEU A 36 8.45 10.08 17.39
CA LEU A 36 8.11 8.67 17.56
C LEU A 36 8.85 7.98 18.73
N LEU A 37 9.97 8.55 19.19
CA LEU A 37 10.72 8.03 20.33
C LEU A 37 10.00 8.23 21.68
N ASN A 38 9.03 9.13 21.76
CA ASN A 38 8.23 9.34 22.96
C ASN A 38 7.32 8.13 23.25
N VAL A 39 7.32 7.66 24.51
CA VAL A 39 6.59 6.46 24.95
C VAL A 39 5.09 6.52 24.61
N SER A 40 4.47 7.69 24.78
CA SER A 40 3.03 7.88 24.50
C SER A 40 2.70 7.78 23.00
N VAL A 41 3.54 8.38 22.14
CA VAL A 41 3.37 8.36 20.68
C VAL A 41 3.67 6.98 20.12
N ARG A 42 4.66 6.30 20.70
CA ARG A 42 5.07 4.95 20.32
C ARG A 42 3.93 3.92 20.46
N LYS A 43 3.04 4.08 21.43
CA LYS A 43 1.85 3.21 21.57
C LYS A 43 0.92 3.33 20.36
N VAL A 44 0.66 4.56 19.89
CA VAL A 44 -0.16 4.82 18.70
C VAL A 44 0.52 4.24 17.45
N PHE A 45 1.83 4.40 17.34
CA PHE A 45 2.62 3.85 16.24
C PHE A 45 2.55 2.32 16.16
N PHE A 46 2.75 1.61 17.28
CA PHE A 46 2.63 0.14 17.29
C PHE A 46 1.20 -0.34 17.02
N LYS A 47 0.18 0.36 17.52
CA LYS A 47 -1.21 0.09 17.17
C LYS A 47 -1.43 0.22 15.66
N GLN A 48 -0.83 1.23 15.03
CA GLN A 48 -0.90 1.42 13.58
C GLN A 48 -0.21 0.29 12.82
N ILE A 49 0.98 -0.14 13.26
CA ILE A 49 1.70 -1.26 12.64
C ILE A 49 0.90 -2.55 12.76
N TYR A 50 0.31 -2.82 13.93
CA TYR A 50 -0.52 -4.00 14.14
C TYR A 50 -1.74 -4.00 13.22
N PHE A 51 -2.46 -2.87 13.13
CA PHE A 51 -3.66 -2.74 12.32
C PHE A 51 -3.38 -2.77 10.81
N THR A 52 -2.35 -2.04 10.37
CA THR A 52 -2.03 -1.86 8.95
C THR A 52 -1.17 -3.00 8.43
N GLY A 53 -0.23 -3.50 9.22
CA GLY A 53 0.65 -4.60 8.87
C GLY A 53 -0.03 -5.94 9.12
N ILE A 54 -0.13 -6.32 10.39
CA ILE A 54 -0.51 -7.69 10.78
C ILE A 54 -1.94 -8.03 10.38
N GLN A 55 -2.91 -7.19 10.73
CA GLN A 55 -4.31 -7.47 10.36
C GLN A 55 -4.57 -7.39 8.85
N ALA A 56 -3.72 -6.70 8.08
CA ALA A 56 -3.84 -6.68 6.63
C ALA A 56 -3.30 -7.94 5.96
N LEU A 57 -2.41 -8.71 6.61
CA LEU A 57 -1.80 -9.91 6.03
C LEU A 57 -2.84 -10.88 5.48
N THR A 58 -3.94 -11.12 6.21
CA THR A 58 -5.01 -12.02 5.76
C THR A 58 -5.65 -11.49 4.48
N THR A 59 -6.05 -10.22 4.45
CA THR A 59 -6.66 -9.61 3.25
C THR A 59 -5.70 -9.59 2.06
N VAL A 60 -4.44 -9.22 2.29
CA VAL A 60 -3.40 -9.14 1.26
C VAL A 60 -3.06 -10.53 0.72
N SER A 61 -3.01 -11.56 1.58
CA SER A 61 -2.75 -12.94 1.15
C SER A 61 -3.85 -13.49 0.25
N VAL A 62 -5.12 -13.39 0.68
CA VAL A 62 -6.26 -13.88 -0.09
C VAL A 62 -6.34 -13.18 -1.44
N ILE A 63 -6.27 -11.85 -1.47
CA ILE A 63 -6.37 -11.10 -2.72
C ILE A 63 -5.15 -11.36 -3.61
N GLY A 64 -3.94 -11.41 -3.03
CA GLY A 64 -2.71 -11.70 -3.76
C GLY A 64 -2.79 -13.04 -4.47
N VAL A 65 -3.16 -14.11 -3.76
CA VAL A 65 -3.32 -15.45 -4.31
C VAL A 65 -4.34 -15.48 -5.45
N LEU A 66 -5.52 -14.87 -5.26
CA LEU A 66 -6.57 -14.85 -6.27
C LEU A 66 -6.14 -14.11 -7.53
N ILE A 67 -5.56 -12.91 -7.39
CA ILE A 67 -5.06 -12.12 -8.52
C ILE A 67 -3.91 -12.86 -9.21
N GLY A 68 -2.99 -13.43 -8.44
CA GLY A 68 -1.87 -14.21 -8.94
C GLY A 68 -2.32 -15.40 -9.79
N MET A 69 -3.26 -16.20 -9.28
CA MET A 69 -3.86 -17.31 -10.02
C MET A 69 -4.46 -16.84 -11.35
N VAL A 70 -5.21 -15.72 -11.35
CA VAL A 70 -5.80 -15.16 -12.58
C VAL A 70 -4.71 -14.75 -13.56
N ILE A 71 -3.69 -14.01 -13.11
CA ILE A 71 -2.60 -13.56 -13.98
C ILE A 71 -1.86 -14.76 -14.58
N ILE A 72 -1.49 -15.77 -13.77
CA ILE A 72 -0.76 -16.95 -14.24
C ILE A 72 -1.58 -17.72 -15.27
N THR A 73 -2.88 -17.90 -15.03
CA THR A 73 -3.79 -18.57 -15.96
C THR A 73 -3.87 -17.82 -17.29
N GLN A 74 -3.91 -16.49 -17.26
CA GLN A 74 -3.93 -15.68 -18.49
C GLN A 74 -2.59 -15.62 -19.21
N VAL A 75 -1.47 -15.62 -18.48
CA VAL A 75 -0.14 -15.66 -19.09
C VAL A 75 0.09 -17.00 -19.79
N THR A 76 -0.29 -18.10 -19.15
CA THR A 76 -0.14 -19.45 -19.70
C THR A 76 -1.08 -19.71 -20.89
N SER A 77 -2.25 -19.08 -20.95
CA SER A 77 -3.13 -19.16 -22.12
C SER A 77 -2.55 -18.45 -23.36
N ILE A 78 -1.80 -17.37 -23.17
CA ILE A 78 -1.18 -16.59 -24.26
C ILE A 78 0.15 -17.19 -24.71
N VAL A 79 1.01 -17.56 -23.76
CA VAL A 79 2.42 -17.91 -24.02
C VAL A 79 2.67 -19.43 -23.94
N GLY A 80 1.65 -20.19 -23.54
CA GLY A 80 1.75 -21.62 -23.27
C GLY A 80 2.37 -21.91 -21.89
N VAL A 81 2.69 -23.18 -21.67
CA VAL A 81 3.17 -23.68 -20.36
C VAL A 81 4.70 -23.67 -20.21
N ASN A 82 5.43 -23.05 -21.14
CA ASN A 82 6.89 -23.03 -21.09
C ASN A 82 7.38 -22.24 -19.85
N PRO A 83 8.11 -22.88 -18.91
CA PRO A 83 8.48 -22.26 -17.64
C PRO A 83 9.33 -20.98 -17.75
N LEU A 84 10.24 -20.92 -18.73
CA LEU A 84 11.10 -19.74 -18.91
C LEU A 84 10.30 -18.54 -19.41
N LEU A 85 9.41 -18.79 -20.38
CA LEU A 85 8.59 -17.73 -20.96
C LEU A 85 7.53 -17.23 -19.97
N VAL A 86 6.84 -18.15 -19.30
CA VAL A 86 5.86 -17.82 -18.24
C VAL A 86 6.55 -17.07 -17.12
N GLY A 87 7.71 -17.56 -16.66
CA GLY A 87 8.48 -16.91 -15.60
C GLY A 87 8.90 -15.48 -15.97
N LYS A 88 9.38 -15.28 -17.20
CA LYS A 88 9.77 -13.95 -17.70
C LYS A 88 8.60 -12.97 -17.76
N VAL A 89 7.46 -13.40 -18.28
CA VAL A 89 6.26 -12.55 -18.35
C VAL A 89 5.71 -12.26 -16.96
N LEU A 90 5.70 -13.23 -16.05
CA LEU A 90 5.25 -13.02 -14.67
C LEU A 90 6.15 -12.04 -13.91
N VAL A 91 7.47 -12.10 -14.08
CA VAL A 91 8.38 -11.11 -13.47
C VAL A 91 8.09 -9.71 -14.03
N TRP A 92 7.94 -9.58 -15.35
CA TRP A 92 7.65 -8.28 -15.96
C TRP A 92 6.30 -7.71 -15.53
N THR A 93 5.26 -8.53 -15.54
CA THR A 93 3.91 -8.07 -15.23
C THR A 93 3.68 -7.93 -13.73
N VAL A 94 3.98 -8.95 -12.92
CA VAL A 94 3.68 -8.96 -11.49
C VAL A 94 4.74 -8.21 -10.69
N VAL A 95 6.03 -8.48 -10.88
CA VAL A 95 7.07 -7.89 -10.01
C VAL A 95 7.30 -6.41 -10.33
N ARG A 96 7.33 -6.04 -11.62
CA ARG A 96 7.67 -4.67 -12.02
C ARG A 96 6.48 -3.73 -12.11
N GLU A 97 5.30 -4.21 -12.48
CA GLU A 97 4.17 -3.35 -12.86
C GLU A 97 2.97 -3.52 -11.92
N LEU A 98 2.22 -4.60 -12.10
CA LEU A 98 0.92 -4.79 -11.45
C LEU A 98 1.03 -5.11 -9.97
N GLY A 99 2.06 -5.81 -9.52
CA GLY A 99 2.22 -6.18 -8.11
C GLY A 99 2.29 -4.97 -7.19
N PRO A 100 3.25 -4.05 -7.37
CA PRO A 100 3.32 -2.81 -6.60
C PRO A 100 2.06 -1.96 -6.70
N LEU A 101 1.51 -1.80 -7.91
CA LEU A 101 0.32 -0.98 -8.15
C LEU A 101 -0.91 -1.52 -7.40
N LEU A 102 -1.22 -2.81 -7.58
CA LEU A 102 -2.39 -3.44 -6.98
C LEU A 102 -2.27 -3.50 -5.45
N ALA A 103 -1.09 -3.87 -4.95
CA ALA A 103 -0.83 -3.87 -3.52
C ALA A 103 -1.03 -2.48 -2.92
N ALA A 104 -0.44 -1.44 -3.52
CA ALA A 104 -0.58 -0.06 -3.05
C ALA A 104 -2.04 0.39 -3.00
N ILE A 105 -2.82 0.11 -4.06
CA ILE A 105 -4.25 0.45 -4.11
C ILE A 105 -5.02 -0.25 -2.98
N ILE A 106 -4.86 -1.56 -2.84
CA ILE A 106 -5.60 -2.37 -1.86
C ILE A 106 -5.27 -1.94 -0.43
N ILE A 107 -3.97 -1.83 -0.10
CA ILE A 107 -3.51 -1.54 1.26
C ILE A 107 -3.86 -0.10 1.63
N THR A 108 -3.69 0.84 0.70
CA THR A 108 -4.02 2.25 0.92
C THR A 108 -5.52 2.43 1.08
N ALA A 109 -6.35 1.80 0.24
CA ALA A 109 -7.81 1.91 0.34
C ALA A 109 -8.35 1.40 1.70
N ARG A 110 -7.87 0.24 2.16
CA ARG A 110 -8.23 -0.33 3.46
C ARG A 110 -7.82 0.61 4.60
N SER A 111 -6.56 1.03 4.59
CA SER A 111 -5.94 1.72 5.73
C SER A 111 -6.36 3.19 5.80
N SER A 112 -6.48 3.89 4.67
CA SER A 112 -6.89 5.30 4.63
C SER A 112 -8.32 5.48 5.13
N THR A 113 -9.24 4.60 4.71
CA THR A 113 -10.63 4.60 5.16
C THR A 113 -10.74 4.37 6.66
N ALA A 114 -10.00 3.39 7.19
CA ALA A 114 -10.00 3.09 8.62
C ALA A 114 -9.42 4.25 9.45
N ILE A 115 -8.32 4.87 9.00
CA ILE A 115 -7.69 6.01 9.70
C ILE A 115 -8.60 7.24 9.64
N ALA A 116 -9.22 7.50 8.49
CA ALA A 116 -10.17 8.59 8.32
C ALA A 116 -11.40 8.39 9.23
N ALA A 117 -11.93 7.16 9.32
CA ALA A 117 -13.02 6.83 10.23
C ALA A 117 -12.60 6.99 11.71
N GLU A 118 -11.41 6.54 12.10
CA GLU A 118 -10.91 6.67 13.47
C GLU A 118 -10.69 8.15 13.83
N LEU A 119 -10.05 8.94 12.98
CA LEU A 119 -9.89 10.39 13.19
C LEU A 119 -11.23 11.13 13.20
N GLY A 120 -12.16 10.76 12.31
CA GLY A 120 -13.50 11.32 12.24
C GLY A 120 -14.29 11.05 13.52
N ALA A 121 -14.24 9.82 14.04
CA ALA A 121 -14.86 9.44 15.29
C ALA A 121 -14.26 10.21 16.48
N MET A 122 -12.93 10.30 16.57
CA MET A 122 -12.25 11.08 17.60
C MET A 122 -12.64 12.56 17.56
N LYS A 123 -12.83 13.13 16.36
CA LYS A 123 -13.27 14.52 16.22
C LYS A 123 -14.75 14.69 16.61
N ALA A 124 -15.62 13.76 16.20
CA ALA A 124 -17.04 13.77 16.57
C ALA A 124 -17.25 13.65 18.10
N ASN A 125 -16.42 12.84 18.76
CA ASN A 125 -16.43 12.66 20.21
C ASN A 125 -15.68 13.76 20.98
N LYS A 126 -15.18 14.80 20.31
CA LYS A 126 -14.37 15.90 20.89
C LYS A 126 -13.06 15.45 21.56
N GLU A 127 -12.59 14.23 21.33
CA GLU A 127 -11.32 13.72 21.88
C GLU A 127 -10.12 14.53 21.37
N VAL A 128 -10.16 14.97 20.11
CA VAL A 128 -9.13 15.85 19.54
C VAL A 128 -9.07 17.19 20.27
N ASP A 129 -10.23 17.75 20.62
CA ASP A 129 -10.30 19.04 21.32
C ASP A 129 -9.85 18.88 22.79
N SER A 130 -10.15 17.73 23.41
CA SER A 130 -9.61 17.39 24.73
C SER A 130 -8.08 17.33 24.75
N LEU A 131 -7.45 16.76 23.72
CA LEU A 131 -5.98 16.74 23.61
C LEU A 131 -5.40 18.16 23.55
N ILE A 132 -6.03 19.05 22.78
CA ILE A 132 -5.61 20.46 22.68
C ILE A 132 -5.73 21.16 24.04
N LEU A 133 -6.82 20.92 24.79
CA LEU A 133 -7.01 21.46 26.14
C LEU A 133 -5.97 20.95 27.14
N MET A 134 -5.45 19.74 26.95
CA MET A 134 -4.35 19.17 27.73
C MET A 134 -2.96 19.69 27.31
N GLY A 135 -2.89 20.60 26.33
CA GLY A 135 -1.63 21.12 25.80
C GLY A 135 -0.88 20.13 24.90
N ILE A 136 -1.55 19.07 24.43
CA ILE A 136 -0.95 18.05 23.56
C ILE A 136 -1.24 18.41 22.10
N GLU A 137 -0.18 18.54 21.30
CA GLU A 137 -0.30 18.85 19.87
C GLU A 137 -0.85 17.63 19.08
N PRO A 138 -2.07 17.70 18.49
CA PRO A 138 -2.70 16.54 17.85
C PRO A 138 -1.94 16.02 16.62
N LEU A 139 -1.26 16.90 15.89
CA LEU A 139 -0.47 16.53 14.72
C LEU A 139 0.65 15.55 15.11
N LYS A 140 1.41 15.89 16.15
CA LYS A 140 2.51 15.04 16.65
C LYS A 140 2.02 13.75 17.30
N TYR A 141 0.89 13.81 18.00
CA TYR A 141 0.38 12.67 18.78
C TYR A 141 -0.44 11.68 17.96
N LEU A 142 -1.26 12.15 17.00
CA LEU A 142 -2.17 11.31 16.22
C LEU A 142 -1.69 11.10 14.78
N VAL A 143 -1.32 12.17 14.09
CA VAL A 143 -1.05 12.11 12.64
C VAL A 143 0.30 11.46 12.35
N VAL A 144 1.38 11.97 12.96
CA VAL A 144 2.76 11.48 12.72
C VAL A 144 2.89 9.95 12.88
N PRO A 145 2.50 9.33 14.01
CA PRO A 145 2.63 7.88 14.16
C PRO A 145 1.78 7.09 13.18
N ARG A 146 0.62 7.60 12.78
CA ARG A 146 -0.26 6.92 11.83
C ARG A 146 0.33 6.93 10.43
N VAL A 147 0.75 8.11 9.93
CA VAL A 147 1.31 8.26 8.58
C VAL A 147 2.63 7.48 8.42
N VAL A 148 3.54 7.59 9.39
CA VAL A 148 4.82 6.87 9.34
C VAL A 148 4.60 5.37 9.48
N GLY A 149 3.71 4.95 10.39
CA GLY A 149 3.35 3.54 10.56
C GLY A 149 2.73 2.92 9.31
N THR A 150 1.83 3.63 8.63
CA THR A 150 1.26 3.15 7.36
C THR A 150 2.29 3.08 6.25
N ALA A 151 3.12 4.12 6.08
CA ALA A 151 4.12 4.16 5.02
C ALA A 151 5.08 2.96 5.12
N LEU A 152 5.57 2.68 6.33
CA LEU A 152 6.43 1.52 6.58
C LEU A 152 5.72 0.19 6.31
N CYS A 153 4.48 0.04 6.76
CA CYS A 153 3.71 -1.19 6.53
C CYS A 153 3.41 -1.41 5.05
N VAL A 154 3.06 -0.37 4.30
CA VAL A 154 2.77 -0.47 2.86
C VAL A 154 3.99 -1.01 2.10
N LEU A 155 5.18 -0.49 2.37
CA LEU A 155 6.42 -0.97 1.75
C LEU A 155 6.62 -2.47 1.95
N VAL A 156 6.51 -2.94 3.19
CA VAL A 156 6.70 -4.37 3.51
C VAL A 156 5.59 -5.23 2.91
N LEU A 157 4.35 -4.76 2.96
CA LEU A 157 3.20 -5.51 2.47
C LEU A 157 3.17 -5.62 0.94
N ILE A 158 3.78 -4.69 0.20
CA ILE A 158 3.90 -4.80 -1.26
C ILE A 158 4.76 -6.00 -1.64
N PHE A 159 5.90 -6.22 -0.97
CA PHE A 159 6.72 -7.42 -1.19
C PHE A 159 5.99 -8.69 -0.79
N TYR A 160 5.29 -8.65 0.35
CA TYR A 160 4.47 -9.78 0.78
C TYR A 160 3.36 -10.11 -0.22
N PHE A 161 2.67 -9.10 -0.76
CA PHE A 161 1.65 -9.29 -1.79
C PHE A 161 2.23 -9.97 -3.03
N GLN A 162 3.38 -9.52 -3.52
CA GLN A 162 4.04 -10.12 -4.68
C GLN A 162 4.42 -11.58 -4.43
N ALA A 163 4.94 -11.88 -3.24
CA ALA A 163 5.26 -13.24 -2.84
C ALA A 163 4.01 -14.14 -2.82
N MET A 164 2.90 -13.65 -2.27
CA MET A 164 1.62 -14.40 -2.24
C MET A 164 0.99 -14.55 -3.63
N ALA A 165 1.08 -13.52 -4.47
CA ALA A 165 0.59 -13.57 -5.84
C ALA A 165 1.34 -14.58 -6.70
N ILE A 166 2.68 -14.59 -6.62
CA ILE A 166 3.48 -15.53 -7.40
C ILE A 166 3.42 -16.92 -6.77
N GLY A 167 3.83 -17.06 -5.51
CA GLY A 167 3.96 -18.36 -4.86
C GLY A 167 2.62 -19.05 -4.64
N GLY A 168 1.65 -18.33 -4.06
CA GLY A 168 0.33 -18.87 -3.81
C GLY A 168 -0.51 -19.03 -5.07
N GLY A 169 -0.41 -18.09 -6.02
CA GLY A 169 -1.06 -18.21 -7.33
C GLY A 169 -0.55 -19.42 -8.12
N LEU A 170 0.77 -19.67 -8.14
CA LEU A 170 1.37 -20.83 -8.80
C LEU A 170 0.97 -22.14 -8.13
N LEU A 171 0.88 -22.17 -6.80
CA LEU A 171 0.45 -23.35 -6.05
C LEU A 171 -0.95 -23.80 -6.49
N ILE A 172 -1.90 -22.86 -6.55
CA ILE A 172 -3.27 -23.16 -6.98
C ILE A 172 -3.32 -23.52 -8.46
N PHE A 173 -2.62 -22.76 -9.31
CA PHE A 173 -2.57 -23.04 -10.74
C PHE A 173 -2.02 -24.45 -11.04
N SER A 174 -0.91 -24.82 -10.39
CA SER A 174 -0.28 -26.14 -10.56
C SER A 174 -1.19 -27.28 -10.13
N ALA A 175 -2.03 -27.06 -9.11
CA ALA A 175 -3.01 -28.03 -8.64
C ALA A 175 -4.18 -28.25 -9.61
N ILE A 176 -4.46 -27.29 -10.50
CA ILE A 176 -5.60 -27.33 -11.44
C ILE A 176 -5.16 -27.75 -12.85
N SER A 177 -3.96 -27.36 -13.27
CA SER A 177 -3.51 -27.49 -14.67
C SER A 177 -2.50 -28.62 -14.91
N ASP A 178 -2.24 -29.50 -13.93
CA ASP A 178 -1.25 -30.59 -13.99
C ASP A 178 0.16 -30.14 -14.44
N VAL A 179 0.51 -28.88 -14.15
CA VAL A 179 1.84 -28.30 -14.44
C VAL A 179 2.71 -28.41 -13.20
N SER A 180 3.99 -28.77 -13.38
CA SER A 180 4.93 -28.85 -12.27
C SER A 180 5.22 -27.48 -11.64
N PHE A 181 4.82 -27.31 -10.38
CA PHE A 181 5.10 -26.14 -9.55
C PHE A 181 6.61 -25.82 -9.50
N PHE A 182 7.44 -26.84 -9.31
CA PHE A 182 8.91 -26.68 -9.22
C PHE A 182 9.53 -26.19 -10.53
N SER A 183 8.98 -26.61 -11.66
CA SER A 183 9.45 -26.15 -12.97
C SER A 183 9.13 -24.67 -13.19
N GLN A 184 7.90 -24.26 -12.85
CA GLN A 184 7.45 -22.86 -13.01
C GLN A 184 8.17 -21.91 -12.06
N ILE A 185 8.39 -22.30 -10.80
CA ILE A 185 9.11 -21.46 -9.85
C ILE A 185 10.58 -21.28 -10.27
N GLN A 186 11.21 -22.33 -10.80
CA GLN A 186 12.57 -22.24 -11.33
C GLN A 186 12.65 -21.31 -12.54
N GLY A 187 11.64 -21.34 -13.42
CA GLY A 187 11.49 -20.39 -14.52
C GLY A 187 11.45 -18.93 -14.04
N ILE A 188 10.69 -18.66 -12.97
CA ILE A 188 10.62 -17.33 -12.36
C ILE A 188 11.95 -16.91 -11.75
N PHE A 189 12.59 -17.76 -10.95
CA PHE A 189 13.89 -17.44 -10.34
C PHE A 189 14.97 -17.20 -11.38
N SER A 190 14.93 -17.91 -12.51
CA SER A 190 15.86 -17.69 -13.62
C SER A 190 15.64 -16.37 -14.35
N ALA A 191 14.40 -15.85 -14.33
CA ALA A 191 14.03 -14.58 -14.96
C ALA A 191 14.15 -13.38 -14.02
N LEU A 192 14.22 -13.61 -12.70
CA LEU A 192 14.25 -12.55 -11.70
C LEU A 192 15.62 -11.89 -11.62
N GLY A 193 15.72 -10.64 -12.08
CA GLY A 193 16.91 -9.83 -11.95
C GLY A 193 16.89 -8.92 -10.73
N VAL A 194 18.07 -8.54 -10.24
CA VAL A 194 18.23 -7.51 -9.18
C VAL A 194 17.60 -6.17 -9.61
N TYR A 195 17.67 -5.85 -10.91
CA TYR A 195 17.05 -4.67 -11.49
C TYR A 195 15.52 -4.64 -11.34
N ASP A 196 14.85 -5.79 -11.46
CA ASP A 196 13.39 -5.85 -11.35
C ASP A 196 12.94 -5.59 -9.90
N VAL A 197 13.70 -6.10 -8.93
CA VAL A 197 13.48 -5.84 -7.51
C VAL A 197 13.70 -4.36 -7.17
N LEU A 198 14.74 -3.74 -7.72
CA LEU A 198 15.01 -2.30 -7.52
C LEU A 198 13.89 -1.42 -8.11
N ILE A 199 13.41 -1.74 -9.31
CA ILE A 199 12.27 -1.02 -9.91
C ILE A 199 11.02 -1.17 -9.03
N SER A 200 10.76 -2.38 -8.54
CA SER A 200 9.64 -2.66 -7.63
C SER A 200 9.75 -1.85 -6.33
N LEU A 201 10.94 -1.79 -5.72
CA LEU A 201 11.24 -0.95 -4.55
C LEU A 201 10.97 0.54 -4.81
N LEU A 202 11.49 1.07 -5.92
CA LEU A 202 11.32 2.48 -6.27
C LEU A 202 9.85 2.83 -6.47
N LYS A 203 9.07 1.96 -7.14
CA LYS A 203 7.63 2.16 -7.32
C LYS A 203 6.84 2.00 -6.03
N SER A 204 7.32 1.20 -5.09
CA SER A 204 6.66 1.05 -3.79
C SER A 204 6.81 2.30 -2.91
N LEU A 205 7.83 3.12 -3.18
CA LEU A 205 8.13 4.36 -2.46
C LEU A 205 7.45 5.60 -3.07
N ALA A 206 7.10 5.53 -4.36
CA ALA A 206 6.51 6.62 -5.16
C ALA A 206 4.97 6.59 -5.09
#